data_AF-A0AB38YCF5-F1
#
_entry.id   AF-A0AB38YCF5-F1
#
_cell.length_a   1.000
_cell.length_b   1.000
_cell.length_c   1.000
_cell.angle_alpha   90.00
_cell.angle_beta   90.00
_cell.angle_gamma   90.00
#
_symmetry.space_group_name_H-M   'P 1'
#
loop_
_entity.id
_entity.type
_entity.pdbx_description
1 polymer ?
#
loop_
_entity_poly.entity_id
_entity_poly.type
_entity_poly.pdbx_seq_one_letter_code
_entity_poly.pdbx_strand_id
1 'polypeptide(L)'
;MTMTALEQRWQRVTELTQRLRQLTGETPPMLEEAQRTLQERDALLGELLSEPSLSVLGELELTWLQTQVGALQEEDAVLRKALGAEQRHLQAELQKGQAKAKAVKAYQQG
;
A
#
# COMPACT_ATOMS: atom_id res chain seq x y z
N MET A 1 -21.06 -9.69 14.78
CA MET A 1 -20.95 -8.74 13.65
C MET A 1 -22.03 -9.10 12.64
N THR A 2 -22.74 -8.15 12.06
CA THR A 2 -23.70 -8.44 10.98
C THR A 2 -22.97 -8.51 9.64
N MET A 3 -23.50 -9.26 8.67
CA MET A 3 -22.95 -9.31 7.31
C MET A 3 -22.79 -7.91 6.70
N THR A 4 -23.78 -7.04 6.89
CA THR A 4 -23.71 -5.64 6.42
C THR A 4 -22.55 -4.86 7.05
N ALA A 5 -22.25 -5.09 8.34
CA ALA A 5 -21.12 -4.43 8.99
C ALA A 5 -19.77 -4.97 8.50
N LEU A 6 -19.70 -6.27 8.19
CA LEU A 6 -18.53 -6.89 7.56
C LEU A 6 -18.28 -6.30 6.17
N GLU A 7 -19.31 -6.23 5.34
CA GLU A 7 -19.25 -5.67 3.99
C GLU A 7 -18.82 -4.19 4.00
N GLN A 8 -19.38 -3.37 4.88
CA GLN A 8 -19.03 -1.95 5.00
C GLN A 8 -17.57 -1.74 5.39
N ARG A 9 -17.07 -2.50 6.37
CA ARG A 9 -15.67 -2.41 6.79
C ARG A 9 -14.74 -2.87 5.68
N TRP A 10 -15.13 -3.92 4.97
CA TRP A 10 -14.35 -4.41 3.84
C TRP A 10 -14.32 -3.41 2.69
N GLN A 11 -15.45 -2.80 2.34
CA GLN A 11 -15.52 -1.74 1.35
C GLN A 11 -14.58 -0.59 1.72
N ARG A 12 -14.51 -0.21 3.00
CA ARG A 12 -13.57 0.80 3.47
C ARG A 12 -12.11 0.39 3.27
N VAL A 13 -11.76 -0.86 3.54
CA VAL A 13 -10.40 -1.40 3.27
C VAL A 13 -10.06 -1.29 1.78
N THR A 14 -11.01 -1.65 0.90
CA THR A 14 -10.83 -1.55 -0.55
C THR A 14 -10.64 -0.09 -1.00
N GLU A 15 -11.44 0.85 -0.49
CA GLU A 15 -11.29 2.29 -0.77
C GLU A 15 -9.90 2.80 -0.38
N LEU A 16 -9.41 2.43 0.81
CA LEU A 16 -8.09 2.83 1.29
C LEU A 16 -6.97 2.20 0.44
N THR A 17 -7.14 0.97 -0.03
CA THR A 17 -6.19 0.28 -0.91
C THR A 17 -6.13 0.95 -2.29
N GLN A 18 -7.27 1.34 -2.85
CA GLN A 18 -7.33 2.11 -4.09
C GLN A 18 -6.68 3.49 -3.92
N ARG A 19 -6.90 4.18 -2.80
CA ARG A 19 -6.24 5.45 -2.49
C ARG A 19 -4.73 5.27 -2.38
N LEU A 20 -4.26 4.24 -1.69
CA LEU A 20 -2.82 3.91 -1.65
C LEU A 20 -2.24 3.74 -3.04
N ARG A 21 -2.96 3.05 -3.94
CA ARG A 21 -2.53 2.87 -5.33
C ARG A 21 -2.35 4.19 -6.07
N GLN A 22 -3.31 5.10 -5.92
CA GLN A 22 -3.23 6.44 -6.51
C GLN A 22 -2.02 7.20 -5.96
N LEU A 23 -1.86 7.22 -4.64
CA LEU A 23 -0.74 7.92 -3.98
C LEU A 23 0.62 7.33 -4.34
N THR A 24 0.73 6.02 -4.57
CA THR A 24 1.98 5.39 -5.03
C THR A 24 2.29 5.62 -6.50
N GLY A 25 1.31 6.03 -7.31
CA GLY A 25 1.49 6.39 -8.71
C GLY A 25 1.84 7.87 -8.92
N GLU A 26 1.66 8.70 -7.89
CA GLU A 26 1.95 10.13 -7.91
C GLU A 26 3.26 10.41 -7.14
N THR A 27 4.00 11.40 -7.62
CA THR A 27 5.34 11.88 -7.18
C THR A 27 5.54 11.99 -5.64
N PRO A 28 6.79 12.20 -5.14
CA PRO A 28 7.17 12.14 -3.73
C PRO A 28 6.37 12.91 -2.66
N PRO A 29 5.72 14.07 -2.90
CA PRO A 29 5.08 14.82 -1.80
C PRO A 29 3.89 14.11 -1.13
N MET A 30 3.45 12.95 -1.62
CA MET A 30 2.32 12.20 -1.07
C MET A 30 2.71 11.06 -0.11
N LEU A 31 3.99 10.95 0.26
CA LEU A 31 4.47 9.82 1.07
C LEU A 31 3.88 9.79 2.50
N GLU A 32 3.68 10.96 3.11
CA GLU A 32 3.00 11.07 4.42
C GLU A 32 1.52 10.67 4.34
N GLU A 33 0.84 11.09 3.27
CA GLU A 33 -0.56 10.73 3.03
C GLU A 33 -0.71 9.23 2.75
N ALA A 34 0.23 8.64 2.01
CA ALA A 34 0.29 7.21 1.77
C ALA A 34 0.51 6.43 3.07
N GLN A 35 1.44 6.89 3.93
CA GLN A 35 1.66 6.26 5.24
C GLN A 35 0.41 6.33 6.13
N ARG A 36 -0.26 7.49 6.18
CA ARG A 36 -1.49 7.63 6.94
C ARG A 36 -2.60 6.70 6.43
N THR A 37 -2.76 6.62 5.11
CA THR A 37 -3.75 5.75 4.47
C THR A 37 -3.46 4.27 4.76
N LEU A 38 -2.18 3.88 4.76
CA LEU A 38 -1.76 2.53 5.10
C LEU A 38 -2.06 2.19 6.57
N GLN A 39 -1.74 3.10 7.49
CA GLN A 39 -2.04 2.91 8.91
C GLN A 39 -3.54 2.75 9.17
N GLU A 40 -4.38 3.58 8.52
CA GLU A 40 -5.84 3.47 8.63
C GLU A 40 -6.34 2.12 8.09
N ARG A 41 -5.82 1.67 6.95
CA ARG A 41 -6.16 0.38 6.36
C ARG A 41 -5.77 -0.78 7.27
N ASP A 42 -4.54 -0.77 7.79
CA ASP A 42 -4.01 -1.85 8.63
C ASP A 42 -4.73 -1.93 9.98
N ALA A 43 -5.11 -0.79 10.56
CA ALA A 43 -5.93 -0.76 11.77
C ALA A 43 -7.30 -1.42 11.52
N LEU A 44 -7.98 -1.06 10.43
CA LEU A 44 -9.28 -1.65 10.07
C LEU A 44 -9.18 -3.15 9.79
N LEU A 45 -8.12 -3.60 9.11
CA LEU A 45 -7.85 -5.02 8.89
C LEU A 45 -7.59 -5.76 10.21
N GLY A 46 -6.81 -5.17 11.12
CA GLY A 46 -6.54 -5.75 12.44
C GLY A 46 -7.81 -5.93 13.26
N GLU A 47 -8.73 -4.97 13.22
CA GLU A 47 -10.04 -5.09 13.87
C GLU A 47 -10.93 -6.16 13.21
N LEU A 48 -10.96 -6.19 11.87
CA LEU A 48 -11.81 -7.07 11.08
C LEU A 48 -11.37 -8.55 11.16
N LEU A 49 -10.07 -8.79 11.18
CA LEU A 49 -9.47 -10.13 11.21
C LEU A 49 -9.17 -10.63 12.63
N SER A 50 -9.55 -9.87 13.66
CA SER A 50 -9.45 -10.34 15.03
C SER A 50 -10.41 -11.51 15.29
N GLU A 51 -9.96 -12.49 16.07
CA GLU A 51 -10.69 -13.73 16.37
C GLU A 51 -12.13 -13.51 16.87
N PRO A 52 -12.44 -12.51 17.74
CA PRO A 52 -13.82 -12.23 18.17
C PRO A 52 -14.73 -11.73 17.04
N SER A 53 -14.17 -11.10 16.01
CA SER A 53 -14.92 -10.63 14.83
C SER A 53 -15.28 -11.78 13.89
N LEU A 54 -14.44 -12.82 13.84
CA LEU A 54 -14.59 -13.97 12.94
C LEU A 54 -15.44 -15.09 13.54
N SER A 55 -15.43 -15.27 14.87
CA SER A 55 -16.10 -16.39 15.55
C SER A 55 -17.63 -16.39 15.43
N VAL A 56 -18.20 -15.29 14.95
CA VAL A 56 -19.66 -15.08 14.79
C VAL A 56 -20.13 -15.16 13.34
N LEU A 57 -19.22 -15.42 12.41
CA LEU A 57 -19.51 -15.53 10.98
C LEU A 57 -19.96 -16.95 10.63
N GLY A 58 -20.96 -17.06 9.74
CA GLY A 58 -21.36 -18.33 9.15
C GLY A 58 -20.45 -18.73 7.98
N GLU A 59 -20.69 -19.91 7.42
CA GLU A 59 -19.90 -20.49 6.34
C GLU A 59 -19.90 -19.62 5.06
N LEU A 60 -21.04 -18.99 4.74
CA LEU A 60 -21.16 -18.09 3.60
C LEU A 60 -20.34 -16.81 3.80
N GLU A 61 -20.41 -16.20 4.98
CA GLU A 61 -19.63 -15.01 5.31
C GLU A 61 -18.13 -15.28 5.33
N LEU A 62 -17.71 -16.46 5.83
CA LEU A 62 -16.32 -16.90 5.81
C LEU A 62 -15.81 -17.12 4.37
N THR A 63 -16.62 -17.75 3.51
CA THR A 63 -16.26 -17.98 2.11
C THR A 63 -16.14 -16.65 1.34
N TRP A 64 -17.07 -15.73 1.57
CA TRP A 64 -17.00 -14.38 1.01
C TRP A 64 -15.75 -13.65 1.51
N LEU A 65 -15.46 -13.71 2.81
CA LEU A 65 -14.28 -13.07 3.40
C LEU A 65 -12.97 -13.65 2.84
N GLN A 66 -12.88 -14.97 2.65
CA GLN A 66 -11.73 -15.61 2.02
C GLN A 66 -11.49 -15.10 0.60
N THR A 67 -12.56 -14.99 -0.19
CA THR A 67 -12.49 -14.45 -1.57
C THR A 67 -11.99 -13.01 -1.56
N GLN A 68 -12.56 -12.20 -0.66
CA GLN A 68 -12.19 -10.81 -0.49
C GLN A 68 -10.71 -10.65 -0.06
N VAL A 69 -10.24 -11.43 0.92
CA VAL A 69 -8.84 -11.44 1.35
C VAL A 69 -7.90 -11.83 0.20
N GLY A 70 -8.29 -12.80 -0.64
CA GLY A 70 -7.51 -13.17 -1.82
C GLY A 70 -7.33 -12.00 -2.79
N ALA A 71 -8.41 -11.29 -3.12
CA ALA A 71 -8.35 -10.11 -3.99
C ALA A 71 -7.45 -9.01 -3.40
N LEU A 72 -7.54 -8.76 -2.09
CA LEU A 72 -6.71 -7.77 -1.42
C LEU A 72 -5.22 -8.14 -1.44
N GLN A 73 -4.89 -9.42 -1.28
CA GLN A 73 -3.50 -9.90 -1.37
C GLN A 73 -2.90 -9.67 -2.77
N GLU A 74 -3.70 -9.86 -3.83
CA GLU A 74 -3.29 -9.55 -5.19
C GLU A 74 -3.03 -8.05 -5.38
N GLU A 75 -3.90 -7.18 -4.87
CA GLU A 75 -3.71 -5.73 -4.90
C GLU A 75 -2.44 -5.30 -4.13
N ASP A 76 -2.20 -5.87 -2.96
CA ASP A 76 -1.00 -5.61 -2.16
C ASP A 76 0.28 -6.04 -2.91
N ALA A 77 0.25 -7.15 -3.65
CA ALA A 77 1.37 -7.59 -4.47
C ALA A 77 1.67 -6.58 -5.60
N VAL A 78 0.63 -6.03 -6.23
CA VAL A 78 0.77 -4.99 -7.26
C VAL A 78 1.38 -3.71 -6.66
N LEU A 79 0.88 -3.26 -5.51
CA LEU A 79 1.41 -2.07 -4.81
C LEU A 79 2.88 -2.22 -4.44
N ARG A 80 3.27 -3.37 -3.88
CA ARG A 80 4.67 -3.65 -3.53
C ARG A 80 5.59 -3.61 -4.75
N LYS A 81 5.12 -4.16 -5.89
CA LYS A 81 5.88 -4.14 -7.14
C LYS A 81 6.06 -2.72 -7.68
N ALA A 82 5.02 -1.89 -7.63
CA ALA A 82 5.08 -0.48 -8.02
C ALA A 82 6.06 0.31 -7.14
N LEU A 83 5.95 0.18 -5.82
CA LEU A 83 6.85 0.86 -4.87
C LEU A 83 8.31 0.44 -5.08
N GLY A 84 8.58 -0.84 -5.29
CA GLY A 84 9.92 -1.34 -5.58
C GLY A 84 10.47 -0.90 -6.94
N ALA A 85 9.61 -0.58 -7.92
CA ALA A 85 10.03 0.03 -9.17
C ALA A 85 10.41 1.50 -8.97
N GLU A 86 9.60 2.27 -8.24
CA GLU A 86 9.88 3.68 -7.94
C GLU A 86 11.16 3.84 -7.11
N GLN A 87 11.37 2.99 -6.09
CA GLN A 87 12.60 3.02 -5.29
C GLN A 87 13.85 2.81 -6.15
N ARG A 88 13.81 1.89 -7.12
CA ARG A 88 14.93 1.65 -8.06
C ARG A 88 15.16 2.86 -8.98
N HIS A 89 14.08 3.48 -9.45
CA HIS A 89 14.15 4.69 -10.28
C HIS A 89 14.83 5.85 -9.53
N LEU A 90 14.38 6.13 -8.30
CA LEU A 90 14.98 7.18 -7.46
C LEU A 90 16.45 6.90 -7.13
N GLN A 91 16.83 5.65 -6.86
CA GLN A 91 18.22 5.27 -6.66
C GLN A 91 19.09 5.52 -7.90
N ALA A 92 18.57 5.21 -9.09
CA ALA A 92 19.29 5.46 -10.35
C ALA A 92 19.49 6.97 -10.60
N GLU A 93 18.47 7.79 -10.34
CA GLU A 93 18.58 9.25 -10.48
C GLU A 93 19.57 9.85 -9.47
N LEU A 94 19.58 9.38 -8.23
CA LEU A 94 20.55 9.79 -7.22
C LEU A 94 21.99 9.46 -7.66
N GLN A 95 22.23 8.26 -8.17
CA GLN A 95 23.55 7.85 -8.67
C GLN A 95 24.00 8.72 -9.86
N LYS A 96 23.10 9.02 -10.81
CA LYS A 96 23.40 9.94 -11.93
C LYS A 96 23.75 11.34 -11.42
N GLY A 97 23.01 11.85 -10.44
CA GLY A 97 23.28 13.15 -9.81
C GLY A 97 24.65 13.19 -9.14
N GLN A 98 25.01 12.16 -8.39
CA GLN A 98 26.32 12.03 -7.74
C GLN A 98 27.45 11.95 -8.77
N ALA A 99 27.28 11.19 -9.85
CA ALA A 99 28.26 11.09 -10.93
C ALA A 99 28.49 12.45 -11.61
N LYS A 100 27.42 13.19 -11.90
CA LYS A 100 27.50 14.56 -12.44
C LYS A 100 28.23 15.51 -11.48
N ALA A 101 27.88 15.48 -10.20
CA ALA A 101 28.53 16.32 -9.19
C ALA A 101 30.03 16.03 -9.07
N LYS A 102 30.42 14.75 -9.13
CA LYS A 102 31.82 14.33 -9.14
C LYS A 102 32.57 14.82 -10.37
N ALA A 103 31.95 14.73 -11.56
CA ALA A 103 32.53 15.23 -12.80
C ALA A 103 32.75 16.75 -12.75
N VAL A 104 31.77 17.52 -12.28
CA VAL A 104 31.88 18.98 -12.13
C VAL A 104 33.04 19.36 -11.19
N LYS A 105 33.17 18.67 -10.04
CA LYS A 105 34.30 18.91 -9.13
C LYS A 105 35.65 18.62 -9.77
N ALA A 106 35.76 17.55 -10.57
CA ALA A 106 37.00 17.21 -11.25
C ALA A 106 37.40 18.27 -12.29
N TYR A 107 36.44 18.82 -13.05
CA TYR A 107 36.69 19.92 -13.98
C TYR A 107 37.08 21.24 -13.30
N GLN A 108 36.68 21.48 -12.06
CA GLN A 108 37.03 22.70 -11.32
C GLN A 108 38.41 22.63 -10.64
N GLN A 109 39.01 21.45 -10.54
CA GLN A 109 40.27 21.19 -9.83
C GLN A 109 41.46 20.89 -10.76
N GLY A 110 41.21 20.68 -12.05
CA GLY A 110 42.24 20.52 -13.09
C GLY A 110 42.34 21.78 -13.94
#